data_AF-A0A944F0D4-F1
#
_entry.id   AF-A0A944F0D4-F1
#
_cell.length_a   1.000
_cell.length_b   1.000
_cell.length_c   1.000
_cell.angle_alpha   90.00
_cell.angle_beta   90.00
_cell.angle_gamma   90.00
#
_symmetry.space_group_name_H-M   'P 1'
#
loop_
_entity.id
_entity.type
_entity.pdbx_description
1 polymer ?
#
loop_
_entity_poly.entity_id
_entity_poly.type
_entity_poly.pdbx_seq_one_letter_code
_entity_poly.pdbx_strand_id
1 'polypeptide(L)'
;MAKDLDVTYEEMRNAAKHVGREKEKIDGKLTDLKAFIQGLVEGGFVTKSASKAFNESFQEFIHGMKDTAEGLTGMSDYLTMAADKFEQIDEELGKSAKK
;
A
#
# COMPACT_ATOMS: atom_id res chain seq x y z
N MET A 1 -7.37 29.05 -11.66
CA MET A 1 -6.65 28.07 -10.83
C MET A 1 -7.43 27.93 -9.54
N ALA A 2 -8.26 26.89 -9.41
CA ALA A 2 -9.02 26.53 -8.20
C ALA A 2 -9.89 25.28 -8.50
N LYS A 3 -9.30 24.24 -9.08
CA LYS A 3 -9.93 22.91 -9.16
C LYS A 3 -9.06 21.88 -8.42
N ASP A 4 -8.26 22.36 -7.48
CA ASP A 4 -7.15 21.58 -6.92
C ASP A 4 -7.43 21.00 -5.53
N LEU A 5 -8.47 21.44 -4.80
CA LEU A 5 -8.70 20.97 -3.43
C LEU A 5 -10.18 21.01 -3.01
N ASP A 6 -11.08 20.44 -3.82
CA ASP A 6 -12.41 20.05 -3.33
C ASP A 6 -12.39 18.58 -2.85
N VAL A 7 -11.25 18.13 -2.30
CA VAL A 7 -11.17 16.84 -1.64
C VAL A 7 -11.68 17.02 -0.22
N THR A 8 -12.88 16.54 0.03
CA THR A 8 -13.50 16.50 1.35
C THR A 8 -12.74 15.56 2.29
N TYR A 9 -12.91 15.72 3.61
CA TYR A 9 -12.34 14.81 4.61
C TYR A 9 -12.78 13.36 4.37
N GLU A 10 -14.02 13.19 3.90
CA GLU A 10 -14.58 11.90 3.55
C GLU A 10 -13.85 11.26 2.35
N GLU A 11 -13.57 12.02 1.30
CA GLU A 11 -12.82 11.53 0.14
C GLU A 11 -11.39 11.13 0.51
N MET A 12 -10.72 11.88 1.38
CA MET A 12 -9.39 11.50 1.89
C MET A 12 -9.44 10.17 2.66
N ARG A 13 -10.42 10.00 3.55
CA ARG A 13 -10.62 8.74 4.30
C ARG A 13 -10.98 7.58 3.37
N ASN A 14 -11.78 7.83 2.34
CA ASN A 14 -12.15 6.83 1.35
C ASN A 14 -10.95 6.40 0.50
N ALA A 15 -10.11 7.36 0.10
CA ALA A 15 -8.85 7.09 -0.59
C ALA A 15 -7.90 6.28 0.30
N ALA A 16 -7.72 6.65 1.57
CA ALA A 16 -6.91 5.90 2.53
C ALA A 16 -7.36 4.43 2.64
N LYS A 17 -8.66 4.21 2.87
CA LYS A 17 -9.26 2.86 2.92
C LYS A 17 -9.04 2.10 1.60
N HIS A 18 -9.14 2.77 0.46
CA HIS A 18 -8.90 2.13 -0.83
C HIS A 18 -7.45 1.69 -0.97
N VAL A 19 -6.49 2.56 -0.66
CA VAL A 19 -5.06 2.26 -0.70
C VAL A 19 -4.73 1.08 0.22
N GLY A 20 -5.27 1.06 1.45
CA GLY A 20 -5.10 -0.07 2.37
C GLY A 20 -5.60 -1.39 1.80
N ARG A 21 -6.79 -1.41 1.19
CA ARG A 21 -7.35 -2.62 0.54
C ARG A 21 -6.50 -3.09 -0.65
N GLU A 22 -5.99 -2.19 -1.47
CA GLU A 22 -5.14 -2.58 -2.61
C GLU A 22 -3.78 -3.12 -2.14
N LYS A 23 -3.23 -2.57 -1.05
CA LYS A 23 -2.02 -3.09 -0.40
C LYS A 23 -2.22 -4.55 0.07
N GLU A 24 -3.33 -4.85 0.73
CA GLU A 24 -3.65 -6.23 1.15
C GLU A 24 -3.74 -7.19 -0.05
N LYS A 25 -4.33 -6.75 -1.17
CA LYS A 25 -4.38 -7.56 -2.40
C LYS A 25 -2.99 -7.80 -2.99
N ILE A 26 -2.11 -6.80 -2.95
CA ILE A 26 -0.72 -6.95 -3.39
C ILE A 26 -0.01 -7.99 -2.52
N ASP A 27 -0.12 -7.89 -1.20
CA ASP A 27 0.51 -8.85 -0.28
C ASP A 27 0.03 -10.29 -0.51
N GLY A 28 -1.27 -10.46 -0.74
CA GLY A 28 -1.86 -11.75 -1.11
C GLY A 28 -1.23 -12.30 -2.40
N LYS A 29 -1.20 -11.49 -3.46
CA LYS A 29 -0.61 -11.88 -4.75
C LYS A 29 0.88 -12.22 -4.64
N LEU A 30 1.65 -11.47 -3.86
CA LEU A 30 3.07 -11.75 -3.63
C LEU A 30 3.27 -13.07 -2.87
N THR A 31 2.38 -13.37 -1.92
CA THR A 31 2.40 -14.63 -1.17
C THR A 31 2.08 -15.82 -2.09
N ASP A 32 1.04 -15.71 -2.92
CA ASP A 32 0.64 -16.73 -3.88
C ASP A 32 1.75 -17.00 -4.91
N LEU A 33 2.34 -15.92 -5.46
CA LEU A 33 3.44 -16.03 -6.42
C LEU A 33 4.64 -16.73 -5.80
N LYS A 34 4.93 -16.45 -4.53
CA LYS A 34 6.02 -17.11 -3.81
C LYS A 34 5.79 -18.61 -3.67
N ALA A 35 4.59 -19.03 -3.26
CA ALA A 35 4.26 -20.45 -3.14
C ALA A 35 4.36 -21.17 -4.50
N PHE A 36 3.87 -20.56 -5.57
CA PHE A 36 3.94 -21.12 -6.92
C PHE A 36 5.38 -21.35 -7.38
N ILE A 37 6.23 -20.33 -7.25
CA ILE A 37 7.64 -20.42 -7.66
C ILE A 37 8.41 -21.44 -6.83
N GLN A 38 8.17 -21.51 -5.52
CA GLN A 38 8.77 -22.53 -4.66
C GLN A 38 8.39 -23.94 -5.13
N GLY A 39 7.12 -24.17 -5.48
CA GLY A 39 6.67 -25.45 -6.03
C GLY A 39 7.35 -25.84 -7.35
N LEU A 40 7.59 -24.87 -8.26
CA LEU A 40 8.33 -25.14 -9.49
C LEU A 40 9.80 -25.53 -9.24
N VAL A 41 10.45 -24.83 -8.30
CA VAL A 41 11.85 -25.09 -7.92
C VAL A 41 12.00 -26.45 -7.26
N GLU A 42 11.10 -26.80 -6.34
CA GLU A 42 11.05 -28.11 -5.68
C GLU A 42 10.71 -29.24 -6.67
N GLY A 43 9.85 -28.95 -7.64
CA GLY A 43 9.46 -29.88 -8.72
C GLY A 43 10.55 -30.14 -9.77
N GLY A 44 11.72 -29.51 -9.67
CA GLY A 44 12.86 -29.77 -10.54
C GLY A 44 12.83 -29.05 -11.89
N PHE A 45 12.07 -27.94 -12.01
CA PHE A 45 12.00 -27.11 -13.22
C PHE A 45 13.36 -26.55 -13.67
N VAL A 46 14.34 -26.51 -12.77
CA VAL A 46 15.69 -26.00 -13.01
C VAL A 46 16.75 -26.97 -12.48
N THR A 47 17.96 -26.92 -13.06
CA THR A 47 19.11 -27.69 -12.55
C THR A 47 19.51 -27.19 -11.16
N LYS A 48 20.06 -28.04 -10.29
CA LYS A 48 20.32 -27.71 -8.86
C LYS A 48 21.01 -26.36 -8.62
N SER A 49 21.97 -25.96 -9.45
CA SER A 49 22.66 -24.66 -9.33
C SER A 49 21.82 -23.49 -9.83
N ALA A 50 21.14 -23.64 -10.97
CA ALA A 50 20.24 -22.62 -11.52
C ALA A 50 19.00 -22.40 -10.62
N SER A 51 18.46 -23.47 -10.03
CA SER A 51 17.37 -23.45 -9.05
C SER A 51 17.68 -22.59 -7.85
N LYS A 52 18.90 -22.67 -7.32
CA LYS A 52 19.32 -21.90 -6.15
C LYS A 52 19.40 -20.41 -6.48
N ALA A 53 20.13 -20.04 -7.54
CA ALA A 53 20.29 -18.66 -7.95
C ALA A 53 18.93 -18.01 -8.31
N PHE A 54 18.08 -18.74 -9.03
CA PHE A 54 16.73 -18.27 -9.35
C PHE A 54 15.88 -18.04 -8.09
N ASN A 55 15.89 -18.99 -7.15
CA ASN A 55 15.15 -18.84 -5.90
C ASN A 55 15.66 -17.64 -5.08
N GLU A 56 16.96 -17.42 -4.99
CA GLU A 56 17.55 -16.26 -4.32
C GLU A 56 17.10 -14.94 -4.97
N SER A 57 17.25 -14.78 -6.28
CA SER A 57 16.79 -13.59 -7.00
C SER A 57 15.29 -13.36 -6.86
N PHE A 58 14.49 -14.43 -6.83
CA PHE A 58 13.06 -14.33 -6.66
C PHE A 58 12.66 -13.94 -5.21
N GLN A 59 13.37 -14.42 -4.18
CA GLN A 59 13.16 -13.94 -2.81
C GLN A 59 13.50 -12.44 -2.68
N GLU A 60 14.60 -11.98 -3.28
CA GLU A 60 14.95 -10.55 -3.31
C GLU A 60 13.89 -9.71 -4.00
N PHE A 61 13.35 -10.19 -5.13
CA PHE A 61 12.24 -9.53 -5.82
C PHE A 61 11.01 -9.39 -4.92
N ILE A 62 10.57 -10.48 -4.27
CA ILE A 62 9.42 -10.44 -3.36
C ILE A 62 9.67 -9.49 -2.19
N HIS A 63 10.90 -9.45 -1.65
CA HIS A 63 11.26 -8.52 -0.57
C HIS A 63 11.12 -7.07 -1.02
N GLY A 64 11.73 -6.67 -2.14
CA GLY A 64 11.62 -5.30 -2.65
C GLY A 64 10.18 -4.90 -3.00
N MET A 65 9.37 -5.84 -3.48
CA MET A 65 7.94 -5.60 -3.73
C MET A 65 7.16 -5.37 -2.43
N LYS A 66 7.47 -6.11 -1.36
CA LYS A 66 6.88 -5.89 -0.04
C LYS A 66 7.26 -4.52 0.52
N ASP A 67 8.54 -4.16 0.45
CA ASP A 67 9.01 -2.86 0.91
C ASP A 67 8.33 -1.71 0.14
N THR A 68 8.12 -1.90 -1.17
CA THR A 68 7.36 -0.95 -2.00
C THR A 68 5.89 -0.87 -1.56
N ALA A 69 5.26 -2.01 -1.26
CA ALA A 69 3.88 -2.07 -0.78
C ALA A 69 3.72 -1.46 0.62
N GLU A 70 4.73 -1.49 1.47
CA GLU A 70 4.74 -0.77 2.76
C GLU A 70 4.61 0.74 2.56
N GLY A 71 5.15 1.29 1.46
CA GLY A 71 4.95 2.69 1.08
C GLY A 71 3.47 3.08 0.93
N LEU A 72 2.61 2.14 0.53
CA LEU A 72 1.16 2.38 0.47
C LEU A 72 0.53 2.55 1.86
N THR A 73 1.09 1.90 2.89
CA THR A 73 0.66 2.10 4.28
C THR A 73 0.91 3.54 4.71
N GLY A 74 2.12 4.06 4.45
CA GLY A 74 2.44 5.46 4.76
C GLY A 74 1.54 6.47 4.02
N MET A 75 1.14 6.16 2.78
CA MET A 75 0.17 6.99 2.04
C MET A 75 -1.24 6.95 2.66
N SER A 76 -1.70 5.76 3.06
CA SER A 76 -2.99 5.60 3.75
C SER A 76 -3.03 6.38 5.07
N ASP A 77 -1.95 6.30 5.84
CA ASP A 77 -1.83 7.00 7.13
C ASP A 77 -1.80 8.52 6.91
N TYR A 78 -1.03 8.99 5.93
CA TYR A 78 -0.98 10.40 5.56
C TYR A 78 -2.36 10.95 5.21
N LEU A 79 -3.11 10.25 4.35
CA LEU A 79 -4.46 10.66 3.93
C LEU A 79 -5.43 10.71 5.12
N THR A 80 -5.35 9.75 6.03
CA THR A 80 -6.17 9.72 7.25
C THR A 80 -5.84 10.89 8.16
N MET A 81 -4.56 11.13 8.43
CA MET A 81 -4.10 12.26 9.25
C MET A 81 -4.46 13.62 8.65
N ALA A 82 -4.36 13.76 7.32
CA ALA A 82 -4.76 14.98 6.63
C ALA A 82 -6.25 15.25 6.82
N ALA A 83 -7.10 14.23 6.64
CA ALA A 83 -8.53 14.33 6.85
C ALA A 83 -8.88 14.80 8.28
N ASP A 84 -8.28 14.16 9.30
CA ASP A 84 -8.50 14.51 10.71
C ASP A 84 -8.14 15.97 11.01
N LYS A 85 -6.98 16.42 10.51
CA LYS A 85 -6.49 17.78 10.77
C LYS A 85 -7.38 18.83 10.12
N PHE A 86 -7.79 18.62 8.87
CA PHE A 86 -8.61 19.60 8.19
C PHE A 86 -10.03 19.67 8.78
N GLU A 87 -10.61 18.54 9.21
CA GLU A 87 -11.89 18.50 9.91
C GLU A 87 -11.84 19.30 11.22
N GLN A 88 -10.78 19.14 12.01
CA GLN A 88 -10.57 19.92 13.24
C GLN A 88 -10.47 21.42 12.99
N ILE A 89 -9.70 21.82 11.98
CA ILE A 89 -9.53 23.24 11.61
C ILE A 89 -10.88 23.85 11.21
N ASP A 90 -11.68 23.15 10.42
CA ASP A 90 -13.00 23.65 9.98
C ASP A 90 -13.99 23.78 11.14
N GLU A 91 -14.00 22.83 12.08
CA GLU A 91 -14.79 22.96 13.30
C GLU A 91 -14.39 24.19 14.15
N GLU A 92 -13.09 24.46 14.28
CA GLU A 92 -12.58 25.62 15.01
C GLU A 92 -12.97 26.94 14.36
N LEU A 93 -12.88 27.02 13.03
CA LEU A 93 -13.32 28.17 12.25
C LEU A 93 -14.83 28.37 12.39
N GLY A 94 -15.63 27.31 12.31
CA GLY A 94 -17.07 27.36 12.51
C GLY A 94 -17.49 27.81 13.91
N LYS A 95 -16.74 27.41 14.95
CA LYS A 95 -16.93 27.89 16.33
C LYS A 95 -16.57 29.38 16.47
N SER A 96 -15.51 29.82 15.81
CA SER A 96 -15.03 31.21 15.87
C SER A 96 -15.93 32.19 15.12
N ALA A 97 -16.51 31.78 14.00
CA ALA A 97 -17.43 32.60 13.21
C ALA A 97 -18.81 32.83 13.87
N LYS A 98 -19.14 32.04 14.90
CA LYS A 98 -20.40 32.16 15.68
C LYS A 98 -20.26 33.04 16.93
N LYS A 99 -19.07 33.58 17.22
CA LYS A 99 -18.80 34.55 18.29
C LYS A 99 -18.75 35.96 17.74
#